data_AF-A0A7C1WNA5-F1
#
_entry.id   AF-A0A7C1WNA5-F1
#
_cell.length_a   1.000
_cell.length_b   1.000
_cell.length_c   1.000
_cell.angle_alpha   90.00
_cell.angle_beta   90.00
_cell.angle_gamma   90.00
#
_symmetry.space_group_name_H-M   'P 1'
#
loop_
_entity.id
_entity.type
_entity.pdbx_description
1 polymer ?
#
loop_
_entity_poly.entity_id
_entity_poly.type
_entity_poly.pdbx_seq_one_letter_code
_entity_poly.pdbx_strand_id
1 'polypeptide(L)'
;MKNGDIHRPDFVFAFCHGTLDHDRFFGGLRSVVGDKVPIIGGSAIGIITNDCLSYKGCPAGAAVFQSETLQHRVAAVGDLDKDERLAGIKLGKELSGEPEDKLLWFLSRICGCFLVLEDRQGSDIVQVPKDHSFENRMLFL
;
A
#
# COMPACT_ATOMS: atom_id res chain seq x y z
N MET A 1 -11.85 12.48 1.76
CA MET A 1 -12.78 11.34 1.88
C MET A 1 -13.80 11.48 3.02
N LYS A 2 -13.47 11.75 4.30
CA LYS A 2 -13.34 13.03 5.05
C LYS A 2 -12.76 12.61 6.43
N ASN A 3 -11.70 13.15 7.05
CA ASN A 3 -11.04 14.47 7.03
C ASN A 3 -9.55 14.45 6.57
N GLY A 4 -9.16 13.56 5.64
CA GLY A 4 -7.86 13.66 4.94
C GLY A 4 -7.90 14.56 3.70
N ASP A 5 -9.02 15.23 3.41
CA ASP A 5 -9.26 16.05 2.21
C ASP A 5 -8.97 15.33 0.86
N ILE A 6 -9.02 14.00 0.82
CA ILE A 6 -8.81 13.21 -0.41
C ILE A 6 -10.05 13.29 -1.32
N HIS A 7 -9.86 13.70 -2.57
CA HIS A 7 -10.88 13.77 -3.63
C HIS A 7 -10.61 12.81 -4.79
N ARG A 8 -9.34 12.41 -4.98
CA ARG A 8 -8.88 11.48 -6.00
C ARG A 8 -7.90 10.50 -5.36
N PRO A 9 -8.36 9.31 -4.94
CA PRO A 9 -7.46 8.28 -4.43
C PRO A 9 -6.56 7.78 -5.56
N ASP A 10 -5.25 7.81 -5.36
CA ASP A 10 -4.30 7.28 -6.34
C ASP A 10 -3.98 5.82 -6.03
N PHE A 11 -3.81 5.46 -4.74
CA PHE A 11 -3.71 4.08 -4.29
C PHE A 11 -4.11 3.94 -2.81
N VAL A 12 -4.34 2.70 -2.38
CA VAL A 12 -4.73 2.35 -1.00
C VAL A 12 -3.80 1.27 -0.46
N PHE A 13 -3.27 1.46 0.75
CA PHE A 13 -2.78 0.35 1.56
C PHE A 13 -3.89 -0.21 2.42
N ALA A 14 -4.06 -1.53 2.44
CA ALA A 14 -5.13 -2.17 3.17
C ALA A 14 -4.67 -3.47 3.80
N PHE A 15 -4.80 -3.55 5.13
CA PHE A 15 -4.41 -4.72 5.89
C PHE A 15 -5.55 -5.17 6.79
N CYS A 16 -5.79 -6.47 6.85
CA CYS A 16 -6.82 -7.05 7.71
C CYS A 16 -6.31 -8.30 8.42
N HIS A 17 -6.87 -8.57 9.59
CA HIS A 17 -6.55 -9.78 10.34
C HIS A 17 -6.93 -11.04 9.56
N GLY A 18 -6.15 -12.11 9.71
CA GLY A 18 -6.36 -13.37 8.97
C GLY A 18 -7.69 -14.08 9.27
N THR A 19 -8.42 -13.65 10.29
CA THR A 19 -9.75 -14.16 10.63
C THR A 19 -10.91 -13.32 10.06
N LEU A 20 -10.62 -12.20 9.39
CA LEU A 20 -11.62 -11.43 8.67
C LEU A 20 -11.93 -12.07 7.31
N ASP A 21 -13.18 -11.89 6.87
CA ASP A 21 -13.58 -12.15 5.50
C ASP A 21 -12.92 -11.09 4.60
N HIS A 22 -11.82 -11.49 3.95
CA HIS A 22 -11.01 -10.59 3.14
C HIS A 22 -11.72 -10.15 1.85
N ASP A 23 -12.62 -10.97 1.30
CA ASP A 23 -13.41 -10.62 0.12
C ASP A 23 -14.43 -9.52 0.46
N ARG A 24 -15.10 -9.64 1.60
CA ARG A 24 -16.00 -8.58 2.10
C ARG A 24 -15.26 -7.30 2.45
N PHE A 25 -14.10 -7.41 3.09
CA PHE A 25 -13.27 -6.25 3.40
C PHE A 25 -12.81 -5.54 2.13
N PHE A 26 -12.28 -6.28 1.15
CA PHE A 26 -11.87 -5.76 -0.14
C PHE A 26 -13.04 -5.14 -0.93
N GLY A 27 -14.18 -5.82 -0.98
CA GLY A 27 -15.40 -5.31 -1.61
C GLY A 27 -15.92 -4.03 -0.94
N GLY A 28 -15.83 -3.94 0.39
CA GLY A 28 -16.12 -2.73 1.15
C GLY A 28 -15.23 -1.57 0.74
N LEU A 29 -13.91 -1.78 0.68
CA LEU A 29 -12.97 -0.75 0.21
C LEU A 29 -13.27 -0.33 -1.23
N ARG A 30 -13.52 -1.29 -2.13
CA ARG A 30 -13.89 -1.02 -3.53
C ARG A 30 -15.15 -0.17 -3.66
N SER A 31 -16.15 -0.38 -2.81
CA SER A 31 -17.36 0.44 -2.79
C SER A 31 -17.11 1.91 -2.43
N VAL A 32 -15.99 2.21 -1.75
CA VAL A 32 -15.62 3.56 -1.31
C VAL A 32 -14.64 4.22 -2.29
N VAL A 33 -13.61 3.49 -2.74
CA VAL A 33 -12.51 4.04 -3.56
C VAL A 33 -12.71 3.82 -5.06
N GLY A 34 -13.66 2.97 -5.45
CA GLY A 34 -13.93 2.59 -6.84
C GLY A 34 -13.06 1.43 -7.35
N ASP A 35 -13.38 0.94 -8.55
CA ASP A 35 -12.79 -0.28 -9.11
C ASP A 35 -11.43 -0.09 -9.78
N LYS A 36 -11.03 1.17 -10.00
CA LYS A 36 -9.78 1.49 -10.71
C LYS A 36 -8.60 1.76 -9.78
N VAL A 37 -8.86 2.16 -8.54
CA VAL A 37 -7.80 2.53 -7.60
C VAL A 37 -7.09 1.26 -7.12
N PRO A 38 -5.76 1.11 -7.27
CA PRO A 38 -5.06 -0.05 -6.75
C PRO A 38 -5.17 -0.12 -5.22
N ILE A 39 -5.55 -1.31 -4.73
CA ILE A 39 -5.57 -1.64 -3.30
C ILE A 39 -4.48 -2.67 -3.08
N ILE A 40 -3.51 -2.31 -2.25
CA ILE A 40 -2.28 -3.06 -2.00
C ILE A 40 -2.23 -3.43 -0.53
N GLY A 41 -1.85 -4.66 -0.22
CA GLY A 41 -1.66 -5.09 1.15
C GLY A 41 -1.97 -6.56 1.32
N GLY A 42 -2.45 -6.95 2.50
CA GLY A 42 -2.67 -8.35 2.82
C GLY A 42 -3.05 -8.58 4.28
N SER A 43 -2.62 -9.71 4.82
CA SER A 43 -2.90 -10.07 6.20
C SER A 43 -1.98 -9.34 7.19
N ALA A 44 -2.53 -8.91 8.33
CA ALA A 44 -1.78 -8.32 9.42
C ALA A 44 -2.22 -8.88 10.78
N ILE A 45 -1.27 -9.07 11.69
CA ILE A 45 -1.56 -9.54 13.07
C ILE A 45 -2.11 -8.40 13.94
N GLY A 46 -1.79 -7.15 13.58
CA GLY A 46 -2.29 -5.96 14.26
C GLY A 46 -2.09 -4.72 13.40
N ILE A 47 -2.70 -3.62 13.83
CA ILE A 47 -2.64 -2.32 13.16
C ILE A 47 -2.07 -1.30 14.14
N ILE A 48 -1.11 -0.52 13.66
CA ILE A 48 -0.50 0.59 14.40
C ILE A 48 -0.64 1.84 13.54
N THR A 49 -1.20 2.89 14.12
CA THR A 49 -1.26 4.24 13.57
C THR A 49 -0.66 5.20 14.60
N ASN A 50 -0.54 6.49 14.28
CA ASN A 50 -0.07 7.47 15.25
C ASN A 50 -0.91 7.50 16.53
N ASP A 51 -2.22 7.22 16.41
CA ASP A 51 -3.18 7.42 17.50
C ASP A 51 -3.78 6.11 18.04
N CYS A 52 -3.50 4.96 17.40
CA CYS A 52 -4.12 3.69 17.74
C CYS A 52 -3.17 2.50 17.59
N LEU A 53 -3.28 1.55 18.51
CA LEU A 53 -2.60 0.26 18.51
C LEU A 53 -3.63 -0.84 18.75
N SER A 54 -3.79 -1.77 17.81
CA SER A 54 -4.73 -2.88 17.94
C SER A 54 -4.11 -4.22 17.56
N TYR A 55 -4.07 -5.13 18.53
CA TYR A 55 -3.72 -6.55 18.35
C TYR A 55 -4.85 -7.49 18.78
N LYS A 56 -5.97 -6.95 19.28
CA LYS A 56 -7.09 -7.74 19.82
C LYS A 56 -8.28 -7.71 18.87
N GLY A 57 -9.00 -8.81 18.80
CA GLY A 57 -10.19 -8.96 17.95
C GLY A 57 -9.81 -9.21 16.49
N CYS A 58 -10.42 -8.45 15.59
CA CYS A 58 -10.23 -8.57 14.14
C CYS A 58 -9.77 -7.20 13.58
N PRO A 59 -8.53 -6.78 13.85
CA PRO A 59 -8.05 -5.48 13.39
C PRO A 59 -8.01 -5.43 11.86
N ALA A 60 -8.47 -4.31 11.32
CA ALA A 60 -8.33 -3.94 9.92
C ALA A 60 -8.04 -2.45 9.85
N GLY A 61 -7.29 -2.05 8.82
CA GLY A 61 -6.99 -0.65 8.58
C GLY A 61 -6.63 -0.45 7.13
N ALA A 62 -7.03 0.70 6.60
CA ALA A 62 -6.59 1.14 5.29
C ALA A 62 -5.99 2.55 5.36
N ALA A 63 -4.97 2.82 4.54
CA ALA A 63 -4.40 4.14 4.33
C ALA A 63 -4.61 4.52 2.87
N VAL A 64 -5.34 5.61 2.62
CA VAL A 64 -5.60 6.12 1.27
C VAL A 64 -4.63 7.26 0.97
N PHE A 65 -4.05 7.23 -0.23
CA PHE A 65 -3.07 8.21 -0.67
C PHE A 65 -3.60 9.01 -1.86
N GLN A 66 -3.37 10.32 -1.83
CA GLN A 66 -3.49 11.20 -2.98
C GLN A 66 -2.24 12.08 -3.10
N SER A 67 -1.71 12.17 -4.32
CA SER A 67 -0.57 13.00 -4.69
C SER A 67 -0.71 13.51 -6.13
N GLU A 68 -0.35 14.77 -6.35
CA GLU A 68 -0.24 15.35 -7.69
C GLU A 68 1.16 15.16 -8.31
N THR A 69 2.15 14.79 -7.49
CA THR A 69 3.57 14.71 -7.88
C THR A 69 4.07 13.28 -8.01
N LEU A 70 3.50 12.34 -7.26
CA LEU A 70 3.89 10.94 -7.28
C LEU A 70 3.21 10.18 -8.42
N GLN A 71 4.00 9.58 -9.29
CA GLN A 71 3.54 8.52 -10.18
C GLN A 71 3.83 7.17 -9.51
N HIS A 72 2.99 6.17 -9.75
CA HIS A 72 3.17 4.87 -9.14
C HIS A 72 2.90 3.74 -10.13
N ARG A 73 3.63 2.65 -9.94
CA ARG A 73 3.46 1.38 -10.65
C ARG A 73 3.35 0.27 -9.62
N VAL A 74 2.30 -0.52 -9.73
CA VAL A 74 2.08 -1.66 -8.86
C VAL A 74 2.46 -2.93 -9.61
N ALA A 75 3.27 -3.79 -8.99
CA ALA A 75 3.49 -5.14 -9.48
C ALA A 75 3.34 -6.15 -8.35
N ALA A 76 2.73 -7.29 -8.63
CA ALA A 76 2.62 -8.37 -7.68
C ALA A 76 3.04 -9.67 -8.36
N VAL A 77 3.80 -10.48 -7.63
CA VAL A 77 4.22 -11.81 -8.10
C VAL A 77 3.83 -12.85 -7.05
N GLY A 78 3.24 -13.94 -7.52
CA GLY A 78 2.94 -15.10 -6.70
C GLY A 78 4.13 -16.08 -6.61
N ASP A 79 3.85 -17.28 -6.11
CA ASP A 79 4.79 -18.41 -6.06
C ASP A 79 6.08 -18.16 -5.25
N LEU A 80 6.03 -17.20 -4.31
CA LEU A 80 7.15 -16.90 -3.42
C LEU A 80 7.53 -18.12 -2.55
N ASP A 81 6.53 -18.92 -2.19
CA ASP A 81 6.67 -20.17 -1.44
C ASP A 81 7.33 -21.30 -2.25
N LYS A 82 7.32 -21.21 -3.59
CA LYS A 82 7.84 -22.25 -4.49
C LYS A 82 9.28 -21.96 -4.92
N ASP A 83 9.55 -20.75 -5.39
CA ASP A 83 10.88 -20.32 -5.82
C ASP A 83 11.01 -18.79 -5.67
N GLU A 84 11.49 -18.37 -4.51
CA GLU A 84 11.71 -16.96 -4.16
C GLU A 84 12.61 -16.25 -5.18
N ARG A 85 13.66 -16.92 -5.68
CA ARG A 85 14.59 -16.32 -6.64
C ARG A 85 13.89 -16.05 -7.96
N LEU A 86 13.11 -17.01 -8.45
CA LEU A 86 12.35 -16.84 -9.68
C LEU A 86 11.26 -15.77 -9.53
N ALA A 87 10.58 -15.73 -8.38
CA ALA A 87 9.63 -14.66 -8.07
C ALA A 87 10.30 -13.28 -8.10
N GLY A 88 11.49 -13.14 -7.48
CA GLY A 88 12.29 -11.92 -7.55
C GLY A 88 12.71 -11.53 -8.97
N ILE A 89 13.09 -12.49 -9.82
CA ILE A 89 13.42 -12.22 -11.23
C ILE A 89 12.19 -11.75 -12.00
N LYS A 90 11.02 -12.40 -11.82
CA LYS A 90 9.75 -11.98 -12.46
C LYS A 90 9.40 -10.56 -12.02
N LEU A 91 9.53 -10.29 -10.73
CA LEU A 91 9.26 -8.98 -10.18
C LEU A 91 10.17 -7.90 -10.75
N GLY A 92 11.48 -8.15 -10.80
CA GLY A 92 12.43 -7.19 -11.37
C GLY A 92 12.13 -6.84 -12.82
N LYS A 93 11.51 -7.75 -13.58
CA LYS A 93 11.03 -7.48 -14.94
C LYS A 93 9.79 -6.60 -14.97
N GLU A 94 8.81 -6.86 -14.10
CA GLU A 94 7.59 -6.02 -13.99
C GLU A 94 7.90 -4.61 -13.48
N LEU A 95 8.93 -4.49 -12.65
CA LEU A 95 9.40 -3.26 -12.05
C LEU A 95 10.58 -2.62 -12.78
N SER A 96 10.90 -3.04 -14.02
CA SER A 96 11.95 -2.38 -14.79
C SER A 96 11.58 -0.91 -14.98
N GLY A 97 12.33 -0.05 -14.32
CA GLY A 97 12.10 1.38 -14.17
C GLY A 97 13.36 2.18 -14.47
N GLU A 98 13.25 3.50 -14.39
CA GLU A 98 14.40 4.39 -14.57
C GLU A 98 15.28 4.40 -13.31
N PRO A 99 16.58 4.76 -13.39
CA PRO A 99 17.49 4.78 -12.24
C PRO A 99 17.01 5.65 -11.06
N GLU A 100 16.15 6.62 -11.32
CA GLU A 100 15.60 7.56 -10.34
C GLU A 100 14.36 7.02 -9.61
N ASP A 101 13.82 5.87 -10.03
CA ASP A 101 12.63 5.26 -9.42
C ASP A 101 12.91 4.83 -7.97
N LYS A 102 11.94 5.11 -7.08
CA LYS A 102 12.00 4.67 -5.69
C LYS A 102 11.13 3.45 -5.49
N LEU A 103 11.67 2.49 -4.77
CA LEU A 103 11.05 1.18 -4.64
C LEU A 103 10.64 0.95 -3.18
N LEU A 104 9.37 0.66 -2.97
CA LEU A 104 8.83 0.33 -1.65
C LEU A 104 8.46 -1.16 -1.61
N TRP A 105 9.12 -1.88 -0.70
CA TRP A 105 8.93 -3.33 -0.54
C TRP A 105 7.98 -3.66 0.59
N PHE A 106 6.98 -4.49 0.28
CA PHE A 106 6.12 -5.14 1.26
C PHE A 106 6.32 -6.65 1.18
N LEU A 107 6.90 -7.23 2.22
CA LEU A 107 6.99 -8.68 2.33
C LEU A 107 5.81 -9.19 3.16
N SER A 108 4.87 -9.90 2.52
CA SER A 108 3.86 -10.68 3.22
C SER A 108 4.14 -12.18 3.01
N ARG A 109 3.81 -13.02 3.99
CA ARG A 109 4.06 -14.48 3.91
C ARG A 109 3.27 -15.21 2.82
N ILE A 110 2.29 -14.55 2.18
CA ILE A 110 1.31 -15.20 1.30
C ILE A 110 1.44 -14.71 -0.15
N CYS A 111 1.90 -13.47 -0.37
CA CYS A 111 2.16 -12.93 -1.70
C CYS A 111 3.22 -11.82 -1.62
N GLY A 112 4.15 -11.81 -2.57
CA GLY A 112 5.04 -10.67 -2.79
C GLY A 112 4.28 -9.59 -3.56
N CYS A 113 3.65 -8.67 -2.84
CA CYS A 113 3.01 -7.49 -3.44
C CYS A 113 3.98 -6.31 -3.35
N PHE A 114 4.25 -5.65 -4.47
CA PHE A 114 5.25 -4.59 -4.53
C PHE A 114 4.68 -3.32 -5.16
N LEU A 115 5.16 -2.19 -4.65
CA LEU A 115 4.80 -0.87 -5.17
C LEU A 115 6.09 -0.13 -5.52
N VAL A 116 6.24 0.23 -6.80
CA VAL A 116 7.21 1.25 -7.21
C VAL A 116 6.51 2.60 -7.16
N LEU A 117 7.19 3.55 -6.52
CA LEU A 117 6.81 4.96 -6.49
C LEU A 117 7.87 5.73 -7.28
N GLU A 118 7.50 6.21 -8.46
CA GLU A 118 8.36 7.12 -9.23
C GLU A 118 8.13 8.55 -8.71
N ASP A 119 9.16 9.12 -8.08
CA ASP A 119 9.17 10.50 -7.62
C ASP A 119 10.03 11.35 -8.56
N ARG A 120 9.39 12.17 -9.40
CA ARG A 120 10.09 13.03 -10.36
C ARG A 120 10.81 14.24 -9.75
N GLN A 121 10.67 14.51 -8.45
CA GLN A 121 11.27 15.70 -7.82
C GLN A 121 12.40 15.43 -6.84
N GLY A 122 12.88 14.18 -6.71
CA GLY A 122 14.06 13.91 -5.90
C GLY A 122 13.86 14.25 -4.41
N SER A 123 12.62 14.21 -3.91
CA SER A 123 12.31 14.39 -2.50
C SER A 123 12.70 13.13 -1.76
N ASP A 124 13.74 13.20 -0.94
CA ASP A 124 14.19 12.14 -0.03
C ASP A 124 13.04 11.29 0.48
N ILE A 125 13.26 9.97 0.48
CA ILE A 125 12.45 8.92 1.10
C ILE A 125 11.26 9.48 1.87
N VAL A 126 10.03 9.07 1.54
CA VAL A 126 8.87 9.23 2.45
C VAL A 126 9.15 8.42 3.73
N GLN A 127 10.09 8.89 4.54
CA GLN A 127 10.14 8.64 5.96
C GLN A 127 8.87 9.30 6.43
N VAL A 128 7.96 8.53 7.02
CA VAL A 128 6.83 9.09 7.74
C VAL A 128 7.44 10.05 8.78
N PRO A 129 7.43 11.37 8.56
CA PRO A 129 8.03 12.29 9.50
C PRO A 129 7.08 12.33 10.71
N LYS A 130 7.63 12.48 11.91
CA LYS A 130 6.80 12.68 13.11
C LYS A 130 6.06 14.02 13.10
N ASP A 131 6.35 14.90 12.14
CA ASP A 131 5.95 16.29 12.17
C ASP A 131 5.10 16.67 10.94
N HIS A 132 4.06 17.46 11.23
CA HIS A 132 2.99 17.87 10.34
C HIS A 132 3.45 18.75 9.18
N SER A 133 3.88 18.15 8.07
CA SER A 133 3.77 18.77 6.74
C SER A 133 4.17 17.77 5.65
N PHE A 134 3.23 16.90 5.26
CA PHE A 134 3.29 16.29 3.93
C PHE A 134 2.35 17.08 3.02
N GLU A 135 2.86 17.58 1.89
CA GLU A 135 2.02 18.15 0.82
C GLU A 135 1.09 17.11 0.17
N ASN A 136 1.23 15.82 0.54
CA ASN A 136 0.36 14.72 0.13
C ASN A 136 -0.64 14.33 1.23
N ARG A 137 -1.85 13.97 0.81
CA ARG A 137 -2.99 13.71 1.71
C ARG A 137 -3.08 12.22 2.03
N MET A 138 -2.98 11.86 3.31
CA MET A 138 -3.13 10.49 3.81
C MET A 138 -4.34 10.39 4.75
N LEU A 139 -5.19 9.38 4.56
CA LEU A 139 -6.33 9.10 5.45
C LEU A 139 -6.32 7.64 5.90
N PHE A 140 -6.40 7.43 7.22
CA PHE A 140 -6.66 6.11 7.80
C PHE A 140 -8.18 5.85 7.84
N LEU A 141 -8.63 4.75 7.25
CA LEU A 141 -10.00 4.22 7.28
C LEU A 141 -10.07 2.96 8.14
#